data_AF-A0A2M3Z992-F1
#
_entry.id   AF-A0A2M3Z992-F1
#
_cell.length_a   1.000
_cell.length_b   1.000
_cell.length_c   1.000
_cell.angle_alpha   90.00
_cell.angle_beta   90.00
_cell.angle_gamma   90.00
#
_symmetry.space_group_name_H-M   'P 1'
#
loop_
_entity.id
_entity.type
_entity.pdbx_description
1 polymer ?
#
loop_
_entity_poly.entity_id
_entity_poly.type
_entity_poly.pdbx_seq_one_letter_code
_entity_poly.pdbx_strand_id
1 'polypeptide(L)'
;GGIYTLFDLTAGSRQATIRRYKMQPGTNEPVDRGRLLRVIGTVLLNQTVVGVPMAYCMYRAMCIRGLRELRELPTFHWVLAELTFCIFVEEIGFYYAHRLLHHGRLYRYIHKRHHEWTAPIAITAVYCHPIEHALSNLLPVAVGVLMTGCHISVAWLWFTLAISNTLHVHSGYHLPFLPSPEQHDFHHLKFNQCYGVLGVLDWLHGTNDLFYRSKQSKRDYILTTLEPVRQTHPDS
;
A
#
# COMPACT_ATOMS: atom_id res chain seq x y z
N GLY A 1 6.19 -5.40 -7.91
CA GLY A 1 7.31 -5.53 -6.96
C GLY A 1 8.63 -5.39 -7.69
N GLY A 2 9.07 -6.44 -8.40
CA GLY A 2 10.38 -6.46 -9.08
C GLY A 2 10.63 -5.30 -10.05
N ILE A 3 9.62 -4.86 -10.82
CA ILE A 3 9.76 -3.70 -11.73
C ILE A 3 10.17 -2.43 -10.98
N TYR A 4 9.50 -2.11 -9.86
CA TYR A 4 9.88 -0.96 -9.02
C TYR A 4 11.28 -1.12 -8.46
N THR A 5 11.63 -2.30 -7.95
CA THR A 5 12.99 -2.56 -7.45
C THR A 5 14.06 -2.39 -8.54
N LEU A 6 13.76 -2.73 -9.79
CA LEU A 6 14.66 -2.45 -10.93
C LEU A 6 14.82 -0.94 -11.17
N PHE A 7 13.75 -0.15 -11.02
CA PHE A 7 13.83 1.31 -11.08
C PHE A 7 14.69 1.88 -9.95
N ASP A 8 14.61 1.31 -8.75
CA ASP A 8 15.37 1.79 -7.59
C ASP A 8 16.86 1.37 -7.62
N LEU A 9 17.18 0.23 -8.26
CA LEU A 9 18.54 -0.35 -8.29
C LEU A 9 19.39 0.09 -9.47
N THR A 10 18.78 0.26 -10.64
CA THR A 10 19.49 0.85 -11.76
C THR A 10 19.58 2.34 -11.46
N ALA A 11 20.74 2.96 -11.64
CA ALA A 11 20.95 4.39 -11.44
C ALA A 11 21.82 4.84 -12.60
N GLY A 12 21.18 5.26 -13.71
CA GLY A 12 21.87 5.57 -14.96
C GLY A 12 21.00 6.31 -15.97
N SER A 13 21.63 6.81 -17.05
CA SER A 13 21.04 7.71 -18.06
C SER A 13 19.73 7.23 -18.70
N ARG A 14 19.51 5.91 -18.80
CA ARG A 14 18.24 5.31 -19.29
C ARG A 14 17.03 5.58 -18.38
N GLN A 15 17.25 6.04 -17.14
CA GLN A 15 16.21 6.30 -16.14
C GLN A 15 15.85 7.78 -15.96
N ALA A 16 16.50 8.71 -16.68
CA ALA A 16 16.10 10.13 -16.63
C ALA A 16 14.58 10.27 -16.87
N THR A 17 14.01 9.42 -17.73
CA THR A 17 12.59 9.40 -18.09
C THR A 17 11.65 8.90 -16.97
N ILE A 18 12.07 7.99 -16.09
CA ILE A 18 11.23 7.52 -14.97
C ILE A 18 11.49 8.34 -13.70
N ARG A 19 12.73 8.79 -13.49
CA ARG A 19 13.14 9.62 -12.34
C ARG A 19 12.41 10.94 -12.25
N ARG A 20 11.96 11.50 -13.38
CA ARG A 20 11.13 12.71 -13.39
C ARG A 20 9.83 12.56 -12.60
N TYR A 21 9.35 11.33 -12.39
CA TYR A 21 8.16 11.00 -11.60
C TYR A 21 8.47 10.71 -10.12
N LYS A 22 9.73 10.78 -9.68
CA LYS A 22 10.10 10.55 -8.28
C LYS A 22 9.53 11.67 -7.39
N MET A 23 8.86 11.30 -6.30
CA MET A 23 8.24 12.25 -5.37
C MET A 23 9.26 12.95 -4.48
N GLN A 24 10.24 12.21 -3.96
CA GLN A 24 11.32 12.71 -3.08
C GLN A 24 12.71 12.47 -3.71
N PRO A 25 13.12 13.24 -4.74
CA PRO A 25 14.39 13.03 -5.42
C PRO A 25 15.61 13.22 -4.50
N GLY A 26 16.67 12.45 -4.75
CA GLY A 26 17.91 12.51 -3.97
C GLY A 26 17.86 11.75 -2.65
N THR A 27 16.71 11.21 -2.25
CA THR A 27 16.58 10.35 -1.08
C THR A 27 16.52 8.89 -1.50
N ASN A 28 17.36 8.04 -0.91
CA ASN A 28 17.49 6.61 -1.26
C ASN A 28 17.85 6.39 -2.76
N GLU A 29 18.61 7.29 -3.39
CA GLU A 29 19.02 7.21 -4.80
C GLU A 29 20.56 7.34 -4.95
N PRO A 30 21.30 6.25 -5.26
CA PRO A 30 20.83 4.88 -5.38
C PRO A 30 20.48 4.25 -4.02
N VAL A 31 19.65 3.21 -4.03
CA VAL A 31 19.33 2.47 -2.81
C VAL A 31 20.59 1.74 -2.30
N ASP A 32 20.88 1.90 -1.01
CA ASP A 32 21.96 1.16 -0.36
C ASP A 32 21.69 -0.36 -0.41
N ARG A 33 22.63 -1.12 -0.97
CA ARG A 33 22.48 -2.57 -1.17
C ARG A 33 22.38 -3.32 0.15
N GLY A 34 23.12 -2.89 1.17
CA GLY A 34 23.09 -3.53 2.49
C GLY A 34 21.72 -3.39 3.17
N ARG A 35 21.15 -2.18 3.14
CA ARG A 35 19.78 -1.91 3.59
C ARG A 35 18.76 -2.70 2.78
N LEU A 36 18.91 -2.76 1.46
CA LEU A 36 17.99 -3.51 0.60
C LEU A 36 17.99 -5.01 0.92
N LEU A 37 19.15 -5.63 1.13
CA LEU A 37 19.23 -7.05 1.50
C LEU A 37 18.53 -7.34 2.84
N ARG A 38 18.64 -6.43 3.82
CA ARG A 38 17.89 -6.54 5.09
C ARG A 38 16.38 -6.43 4.88
N VAL A 39 15.95 -5.53 4.00
CA VAL A 39 14.55 -5.39 3.60
C VAL A 39 14.06 -6.69 2.95
N ILE A 40 14.78 -7.22 1.97
CA ILE A 40 14.44 -8.48 1.29
C ILE A 40 14.31 -9.62 2.31
N GLY A 41 15.27 -9.79 3.22
CA GLY A 41 15.21 -10.84 4.24
C GLY A 41 13.97 -10.73 5.14
N THR A 42 13.61 -9.52 5.56
CA THR A 42 12.41 -9.28 6.38
C THR A 42 11.13 -9.52 5.59
N VAL A 43 11.08 -9.11 4.32
CA VAL A 43 9.93 -9.33 3.43
C VAL A 43 9.71 -10.83 3.21
N LEU A 44 10.77 -11.60 2.95
CA LEU A 44 10.69 -13.05 2.79
C LEU A 44 10.22 -13.72 4.08
N LEU A 45 10.71 -13.29 5.24
CA LEU A 45 10.24 -13.76 6.54
C LEU A 45 8.75 -13.46 6.72
N ASN A 46 8.30 -12.22 6.46
CA ASN A 46 6.89 -11.85 6.61
C ASN A 46 6.00 -12.63 5.63
N GLN A 47 6.39 -12.78 4.36
CA GLN A 47 5.63 -13.54 3.37
C GLN A 47 5.51 -15.03 3.72
N THR A 48 6.53 -15.61 4.35
CA THR A 48 6.55 -17.04 4.70
C THR A 48 5.98 -17.29 6.08
N VAL A 49 6.61 -16.76 7.12
CA VAL A 49 6.30 -17.04 8.54
C VAL A 49 4.96 -16.43 8.98
N VAL A 50 4.53 -15.33 8.37
CA VAL A 50 3.23 -14.69 8.69
C VAL A 50 2.22 -14.96 7.57
N GLY A 51 2.62 -14.73 6.32
CA GLY A 51 1.74 -14.84 5.16
C GLY A 51 1.18 -16.25 4.94
N VAL A 52 2.02 -17.30 5.00
CA VAL A 52 1.54 -18.67 4.78
C VAL A 52 0.58 -19.13 5.88
N PRO A 53 0.87 -18.98 7.19
CA PRO A 53 -0.10 -19.30 8.22
C PRO A 53 -1.40 -18.50 8.11
N MET A 54 -1.33 -17.19 7.84
CA MET A 54 -2.54 -16.37 7.66
C MET A 54 -3.37 -16.82 6.46
N ALA A 55 -2.73 -17.16 5.33
CA ALA A 55 -3.41 -17.70 4.16
C ALA A 55 -4.08 -19.05 4.46
N TYR A 56 -3.41 -19.93 5.22
CA TYR A 56 -4.02 -21.19 5.67
C TYR A 56 -5.21 -20.95 6.60
N CYS A 57 -5.10 -20.08 7.60
CA CYS A 57 -6.21 -19.71 8.47
C CYS A 57 -7.38 -19.14 7.68
N MET A 58 -7.11 -18.26 6.71
CA MET A 58 -8.13 -17.70 5.82
C MET A 58 -8.81 -18.79 4.98
N TYR A 59 -8.04 -19.71 4.39
CA TYR A 59 -8.59 -20.85 3.66
C TYR A 59 -9.52 -21.70 4.56
N ARG A 60 -9.09 -22.02 5.78
CA ARG A 60 -9.91 -22.77 6.74
C ARG A 60 -11.19 -22.02 7.11
N ALA A 61 -11.12 -20.71 7.35
CA ALA A 61 -12.29 -19.87 7.61
C ALA A 61 -13.27 -19.86 6.43
N MET A 62 -12.76 -19.78 5.20
CA MET A 62 -13.57 -19.85 3.99
C MET A 62 -14.22 -21.22 3.79
N CYS A 63 -13.52 -22.31 4.10
CA CYS A 63 -14.12 -23.66 4.10
C CYS A 63 -15.26 -23.78 5.13
N ILE A 64 -15.08 -23.25 6.34
CA ILE A 64 -16.11 -23.27 7.39
C ILE A 64 -17.32 -22.43 6.96
N ARG A 65 -17.08 -21.29 6.32
CA ARG A 65 -18.13 -20.41 5.79
C ARG A 65 -18.92 -21.07 4.64
N GLY A 66 -18.28 -21.96 3.89
CA GLY A 66 -18.80 -22.55 2.67
C GLY A 66 -18.24 -21.84 1.43
N LEU A 67 -17.61 -22.62 0.54
CA LEU A 67 -17.05 -22.14 -0.72
C LEU A 67 -18.11 -22.14 -1.82
N ARG A 68 -18.07 -21.14 -2.70
CA ARG A 68 -18.87 -21.14 -3.93
C ARG A 68 -18.34 -22.17 -4.94
N GLU A 69 -19.22 -22.66 -5.80
CA GLU A 69 -18.87 -23.55 -6.90
C GLU A 69 -17.80 -22.93 -7.80
N LEU A 70 -16.73 -23.68 -8.09
CA LEU A 70 -15.59 -23.15 -8.86
C LEU A 70 -15.90 -22.94 -10.34
N ARG A 71 -16.88 -23.66 -10.88
CA ARG A 71 -17.20 -23.66 -12.32
C ARG A 71 -18.18 -22.56 -12.71
N GLU A 72 -18.82 -21.92 -11.73
CA GLU A 72 -19.82 -20.89 -11.94
C GLU A 72 -19.26 -19.52 -11.58
N LEU A 73 -18.86 -18.76 -12.60
CA LEU A 73 -18.31 -17.42 -12.40
C LEU A 73 -19.41 -16.44 -11.98
N PRO A 74 -19.10 -15.49 -11.08
CA PRO A 74 -20.03 -14.41 -10.76
C PRO A 74 -20.25 -13.51 -11.98
N THR A 75 -21.46 -12.96 -12.06
CA THR A 75 -21.78 -11.95 -13.06
C THR A 75 -20.96 -10.68 -12.82
N PHE A 76 -20.79 -9.88 -13.87
CA PHE A 76 -20.02 -8.63 -13.80
C PHE A 76 -20.48 -7.68 -12.66
N HIS A 77 -21.79 -7.51 -12.47
CA HIS A 77 -22.31 -6.63 -11.41
C HIS A 77 -22.00 -7.15 -10.01
N TRP A 78 -22.00 -8.48 -9.80
CA TRP A 78 -21.61 -9.06 -8.52
C TRP A 78 -20.11 -8.89 -8.26
N VAL A 79 -19.28 -9.02 -9.28
CA VAL A 79 -17.84 -8.70 -9.16
C VAL A 79 -17.65 -7.26 -8.71
N LEU A 80 -18.33 -6.30 -9.33
CA LEU A 80 -18.23 -4.88 -8.93
C LEU A 80 -18.72 -4.64 -7.50
N ALA A 81 -19.86 -5.23 -7.11
CA ALA A 81 -20.42 -5.07 -5.78
C ALA A 81 -19.49 -5.65 -4.70
N GLU A 82 -18.98 -6.86 -4.92
CA GLU A 82 -18.08 -7.55 -3.98
C GLU A 82 -16.73 -6.83 -3.85
N LEU A 83 -16.15 -6.35 -4.96
CA LEU A 83 -14.93 -5.53 -4.92
C LEU A 83 -15.15 -4.22 -4.17
N THR A 84 -16.24 -3.51 -4.48
CA THR A 84 -16.60 -2.25 -3.80
C THR A 84 -16.74 -2.47 -2.30
N PHE A 85 -17.40 -3.56 -1.90
CA PHE A 85 -17.50 -3.94 -0.49
C PHE A 85 -16.13 -4.20 0.14
N CYS A 86 -15.25 -4.93 -0.54
CA CYS A 86 -13.89 -5.20 -0.04
C CYS A 86 -13.08 -3.92 0.15
N ILE A 87 -13.19 -2.95 -0.76
CA ILE A 87 -12.55 -1.63 -0.64
C ILE A 87 -13.02 -0.91 0.63
N PHE A 88 -14.32 -0.88 0.91
CA PHE A 88 -14.83 -0.24 2.13
C PHE A 88 -14.35 -0.95 3.40
N VAL A 89 -14.33 -2.28 3.40
CA VAL A 89 -13.83 -3.06 4.54
C VAL A 89 -12.33 -2.82 4.76
N GLU A 90 -11.54 -2.75 3.69
CA GLU A 90 -10.12 -2.42 3.76
C GLU A 90 -9.90 -1.00 4.29
N GLU A 91 -10.59 0.01 3.76
CA GLU A 91 -10.47 1.40 4.23
C GLU A 91 -10.73 1.50 5.74
N ILE A 92 -11.82 0.88 6.23
CA ILE A 92 -12.16 0.87 7.66
C ILE A 92 -11.12 0.12 8.48
N GLY A 93 -10.84 -1.13 8.10
CA GLY A 93 -9.94 -2.00 8.86
C GLY A 93 -8.52 -1.45 8.90
N PHE A 94 -8.00 -1.02 7.75
CA PHE A 94 -6.65 -0.47 7.64
C PHE A 94 -6.53 0.84 8.39
N TYR A 95 -7.45 1.80 8.20
CA TYR A 95 -7.37 3.11 8.88
C TYR A 95 -7.24 2.97 10.40
N TYR A 96 -8.13 2.20 11.03
CA TYR A 96 -8.12 2.07 12.49
C TYR A 96 -6.94 1.24 12.99
N ALA A 97 -6.57 0.15 12.31
CA ALA A 97 -5.39 -0.63 12.67
C ALA A 97 -4.11 0.21 12.54
N HIS A 98 -3.96 0.94 11.44
CA HIS A 98 -2.82 1.78 11.16
C HIS A 98 -2.72 2.94 12.16
N ARG A 99 -3.81 3.67 12.40
CA ARG A 99 -3.85 4.75 13.40
C ARG A 99 -3.54 4.24 14.81
N LEU A 100 -4.02 3.04 15.18
CA LEU A 100 -3.67 2.39 16.45
C LEU A 100 -2.17 2.05 16.53
N LEU A 101 -1.58 1.55 15.45
CA LEU A 101 -0.15 1.24 15.38
C LEU A 101 0.73 2.48 15.58
N HIS A 102 0.23 3.68 15.31
CA HIS A 102 0.90 4.95 15.63
C HIS A 102 0.81 5.37 17.10
N HIS A 103 0.10 4.63 17.95
CA HIS A 103 -0.04 4.97 19.36
C HIS A 103 1.21 4.59 20.17
N GLY A 104 2.00 5.60 20.57
CA GLY A 104 3.02 5.56 21.63
C GLY A 104 3.93 4.32 21.64
N ARG A 105 3.54 3.29 22.41
CA ARG A 105 4.29 2.03 22.52
C ARG A 105 4.20 1.17 21.26
N LEU A 106 3.02 1.08 20.63
CA LEU A 106 2.84 0.31 19.40
C LEU A 106 3.70 0.91 18.29
N TYR A 107 3.78 2.24 18.20
CA TYR A 107 4.68 2.88 17.25
C TYR A 107 6.13 2.49 17.54
N ARG A 108 6.59 2.73 18.78
CA ARG A 108 7.99 2.49 19.17
C ARG A 108 8.46 1.06 18.87
N TYR A 109 7.63 0.06 19.15
CA TYR A 109 8.05 -1.36 19.11
C TYR A 109 7.61 -2.11 17.85
N ILE A 110 6.53 -1.69 17.20
CA ILE A 110 5.94 -2.42 16.07
C ILE A 110 6.09 -1.59 14.79
N HIS A 111 5.55 -0.37 14.78
CA HIS A 111 5.40 0.39 13.54
C HIS A 111 6.61 1.23 13.11
N LYS A 112 7.53 1.54 14.05
CA LYS A 112 8.72 2.34 13.76
C LYS A 112 9.57 1.75 12.65
N ARG A 113 9.64 0.42 12.53
CA ARG A 113 10.39 -0.27 11.47
C ARG A 113 9.87 0.10 10.08
N HIS A 114 8.55 0.12 9.90
CA HIS A 114 7.91 0.49 8.64
C HIS A 114 8.32 1.91 8.20
N HIS A 115 8.42 2.80 9.19
CA HIS A 115 8.79 4.20 9.05
C HIS A 115 10.30 4.50 8.99
N GLU A 116 11.16 3.47 8.90
CA GLU A 116 12.60 3.66 8.67
C GLU A 116 12.92 4.23 7.27
N TRP A 117 11.93 4.24 6.37
CA TRP A 117 12.05 4.70 4.99
C TRP A 117 11.09 5.86 4.72
N THR A 118 11.47 7.07 5.14
CA THR A 118 10.68 8.30 4.94
C THR A 118 10.42 8.65 3.47
N ALA A 119 11.27 8.16 2.57
CA ALA A 119 11.03 8.07 1.13
C ALA A 119 10.98 6.57 0.77
N PRO A 120 9.79 5.94 0.80
CA PRO A 120 9.67 4.51 0.63
C PRO A 120 10.01 4.09 -0.81
N ILE A 121 10.31 2.80 -0.94
CA ILE A 121 10.44 2.10 -2.22
C ILE A 121 9.50 0.90 -2.19
N ALA A 122 9.01 0.42 -3.33
CA ALA A 122 7.86 -0.50 -3.33
C ALA A 122 8.05 -1.76 -2.45
N ILE A 123 9.28 -2.27 -2.35
CA ILE A 123 9.59 -3.46 -1.54
C ILE A 123 9.46 -3.21 -0.02
N THR A 124 9.58 -1.96 0.44
CA THR A 124 9.43 -1.62 1.86
C THR A 124 7.99 -1.68 2.35
N ALA A 125 7.01 -1.84 1.44
CA ALA A 125 5.61 -2.03 1.80
C ALA A 125 5.35 -3.23 2.73
N VAL A 126 6.24 -4.24 2.70
CA VAL A 126 6.19 -5.44 3.57
C VAL A 126 7.39 -5.48 4.53
N TYR A 127 8.19 -4.42 4.58
CA TYR A 127 9.26 -4.24 5.56
C TYR A 127 8.69 -3.68 6.87
N CYS A 128 8.06 -4.55 7.64
CA CYS A 128 7.40 -4.19 8.89
C CYS A 128 7.56 -5.28 9.95
N HIS A 129 7.10 -5.00 11.16
CA HIS A 129 7.04 -6.00 12.21
C HIS A 129 5.98 -7.08 11.87
N PRO A 130 6.19 -8.38 12.20
CA PRO A 130 5.23 -9.45 11.90
C PRO A 130 3.79 -9.18 12.34
N ILE A 131 3.63 -8.58 13.53
CA ILE A 131 2.31 -8.19 14.07
C ILE A 131 1.64 -7.11 13.20
N GLU A 132 2.38 -6.10 12.75
CA GLU A 132 1.85 -5.12 11.81
C GLU A 132 1.47 -5.79 10.49
N HIS A 133 2.34 -6.66 9.96
CA HIS A 133 2.02 -7.37 8.72
C HIS A 133 0.71 -8.14 8.82
N ALA A 134 0.49 -8.85 9.93
CA ALA A 134 -0.77 -9.56 10.16
C ALA A 134 -1.96 -8.60 10.32
N LEU A 135 -1.83 -7.58 11.18
CA LEU A 135 -2.96 -6.74 11.62
C LEU A 135 -3.36 -5.64 10.63
N SER A 136 -2.40 -4.94 10.01
CA SER A 136 -2.69 -3.87 9.05
C SER A 136 -2.63 -4.35 7.61
N ASN A 137 -1.64 -5.18 7.24
CA ASN A 137 -1.44 -5.48 5.81
C ASN A 137 -2.29 -6.65 5.31
N LEU A 138 -2.52 -7.69 6.13
CA LEU A 138 -3.23 -8.90 5.71
C LEU A 138 -4.68 -8.93 6.16
N LEU A 139 -4.95 -8.63 7.44
CA LEU A 139 -6.29 -8.80 8.01
C LEU A 139 -7.36 -7.91 7.33
N PRO A 140 -7.18 -6.59 7.12
CA PRO A 140 -8.21 -5.75 6.49
C PRO A 140 -8.56 -6.21 5.08
N VAL A 141 -7.55 -6.63 4.31
CA VAL A 141 -7.70 -7.14 2.94
C VAL A 141 -8.44 -8.49 2.92
N ALA A 142 -8.16 -9.38 3.88
CA ALA A 142 -8.76 -10.71 3.95
C ALA A 142 -10.22 -10.69 4.44
N VAL A 143 -10.56 -9.80 5.37
CA VAL A 143 -11.88 -9.76 6.02
C VAL A 143 -13.00 -9.50 5.00
N GLY A 144 -12.79 -8.62 4.02
CA GLY A 144 -13.79 -8.35 2.98
C GLY A 144 -14.16 -9.61 2.17
N VAL A 145 -13.16 -10.41 1.79
CA VAL A 145 -13.35 -11.71 1.12
C VAL A 145 -14.08 -12.69 2.01
N LEU A 146 -13.74 -12.74 3.31
CA LEU A 146 -14.38 -13.64 4.26
C LEU A 146 -15.85 -13.27 4.47
N MET A 147 -16.15 -11.98 4.61
CA MET A 147 -17.53 -11.51 4.81
C MET A 147 -18.39 -11.79 3.58
N THR A 148 -17.90 -11.48 2.39
CA THR A 148 -18.63 -11.71 1.13
C THR A 148 -18.76 -13.19 0.77
N GLY A 149 -17.76 -14.01 1.13
CA GLY A 149 -17.66 -15.38 0.63
C GLY A 149 -17.64 -15.42 -0.89
N CYS A 150 -16.97 -14.44 -1.50
CA CYS A 150 -16.97 -14.27 -2.95
C CYS A 150 -16.31 -15.46 -3.66
N HIS A 151 -16.56 -15.57 -4.95
CA HIS A 151 -15.92 -16.59 -5.78
C HIS A 151 -14.39 -16.38 -5.79
N ILE A 152 -13.61 -17.46 -5.92
CA ILE A 152 -12.14 -17.41 -5.86
C ILE A 152 -11.53 -16.45 -6.89
N SER A 153 -12.15 -16.30 -8.07
CA SER A 153 -11.71 -15.33 -9.08
C SER A 153 -11.83 -13.88 -8.60
N VAL A 154 -12.88 -13.55 -7.84
CA VAL A 154 -13.07 -12.21 -7.25
C VAL A 154 -12.07 -11.98 -6.13
N ALA A 155 -11.86 -12.99 -5.27
CA ALA A 155 -10.84 -12.92 -4.23
C ALA A 155 -9.44 -12.67 -4.82
N TRP A 156 -9.05 -13.38 -5.89
CA TRP A 156 -7.75 -13.18 -6.54
C TRP A 156 -7.63 -11.83 -7.24
N LEU A 157 -8.69 -11.37 -7.91
CA LEU A 157 -8.72 -10.03 -8.48
C LEU A 157 -8.56 -8.97 -7.39
N TRP A 158 -9.29 -9.11 -6.28
CA TRP A 158 -9.20 -8.22 -5.12
C TRP A 158 -7.79 -8.17 -4.54
N PHE A 159 -7.20 -9.33 -4.20
CA PHE A 159 -5.84 -9.37 -3.65
C PHE A 159 -4.81 -8.79 -4.63
N THR A 160 -4.99 -9.02 -5.93
CA THR A 160 -4.10 -8.43 -6.95
C THR A 160 -4.20 -6.91 -6.95
N LEU A 161 -5.41 -6.34 -6.88
CA LEU A 161 -5.63 -4.91 -6.82
C LEU A 161 -5.06 -4.30 -5.53
N ALA A 162 -5.36 -4.87 -4.37
CA ALA A 162 -4.89 -4.39 -3.07
C ALA A 162 -3.35 -4.42 -2.96
N ILE A 163 -2.71 -5.53 -3.38
CA ILE A 163 -1.24 -5.65 -3.39
C ILE A 163 -0.62 -4.68 -4.39
N SER A 164 -1.21 -4.53 -5.58
CA SER A 164 -0.69 -3.62 -6.61
C SER A 164 -0.78 -2.16 -6.14
N ASN A 165 -1.90 -1.77 -5.53
CA ASN A 165 -2.07 -0.45 -4.93
C ASN A 165 -1.04 -0.21 -3.83
N THR A 166 -0.90 -1.15 -2.89
CA THR A 166 0.07 -1.07 -1.79
C THR A 166 1.49 -0.87 -2.31
N LEU A 167 1.91 -1.64 -3.31
CA LEU A 167 3.23 -1.50 -3.92
C LEU A 167 3.39 -0.16 -4.66
N HIS A 168 2.32 0.32 -5.30
CA HIS A 168 2.33 1.57 -6.03
C HIS A 168 2.49 2.78 -5.10
N VAL A 169 1.69 2.86 -4.02
CA VAL A 169 1.74 3.98 -3.07
C VAL A 169 3.06 4.02 -2.28
N HIS A 170 3.75 2.89 -2.13
CA HIS A 170 5.10 2.82 -1.54
C HIS A 170 6.24 2.99 -2.55
N SER A 171 5.95 3.10 -3.85
CA SER A 171 6.99 3.04 -4.88
C SER A 171 7.93 4.25 -4.87
N GLY A 172 7.50 5.37 -4.30
CA GLY A 172 8.21 6.64 -4.39
C GLY A 172 8.05 7.33 -5.75
N TYR A 173 7.15 6.84 -6.62
CA TYR A 173 6.88 7.38 -7.95
C TYR A 173 5.41 7.76 -8.15
N HIS A 174 5.15 8.99 -8.59
CA HIS A 174 3.84 9.42 -9.07
C HIS A 174 3.73 9.18 -10.58
N LEU A 175 3.29 7.98 -10.95
CA LEU A 175 3.25 7.52 -12.34
C LEU A 175 1.93 7.93 -13.04
N PRO A 176 1.97 8.12 -14.37
CA PRO A 176 0.77 8.42 -15.14
C PRO A 176 -0.23 7.27 -15.12
N PHE A 177 -1.52 7.63 -15.15
CA PHE A 177 -2.69 6.74 -15.20
C PHE A 177 -2.89 5.83 -13.98
N LEU A 178 -2.16 6.09 -12.89
CA LEU A 178 -2.33 5.38 -11.62
C LEU A 178 -2.84 6.34 -10.52
N PRO A 179 -3.49 5.82 -9.47
CA PRO A 179 -3.89 6.60 -8.30
C PRO A 179 -2.72 7.39 -7.72
N SER A 180 -2.99 8.57 -7.17
CA SER A 180 -1.94 9.38 -6.55
C SER A 180 -1.35 8.68 -5.31
N PRO A 181 -0.02 8.58 -5.21
CA PRO A 181 0.67 8.11 -4.00
C PRO A 181 0.95 9.22 -2.96
N GLU A 182 0.62 10.49 -3.25
CA GLU A 182 1.04 11.66 -2.46
C GLU A 182 0.58 11.62 -0.99
N GLN A 183 -0.62 11.14 -0.70
CA GLN A 183 -1.11 11.01 0.68
C GLN A 183 -0.24 10.07 1.51
N HIS A 184 0.10 8.90 0.96
CA HIS A 184 0.89 7.91 1.68
C HIS A 184 2.37 8.27 1.75
N ASP A 185 2.91 8.92 0.72
CA ASP A 185 4.26 9.49 0.78
C ASP A 185 4.35 10.57 1.88
N PHE A 186 3.34 11.44 1.96
CA PHE A 186 3.24 12.44 3.01
C PHE A 186 3.09 11.81 4.40
N HIS A 187 2.39 10.67 4.51
CA HIS A 187 2.32 9.88 5.73
C HIS A 187 3.71 9.43 6.19
N HIS A 188 4.54 8.86 5.30
CA HIS A 188 5.93 8.47 5.62
C HIS A 188 6.82 9.68 5.95
N LEU A 189 6.49 10.87 5.45
CA LEU A 189 7.22 12.10 5.74
C LEU A 189 6.86 12.73 7.10
N LYS A 190 5.58 12.66 7.50
CA LYS A 190 5.04 13.36 8.70
C LYS A 190 4.64 12.44 9.84
N PHE A 191 4.49 11.14 9.58
CA PHE A 191 4.15 10.05 10.50
C PHE A 191 2.75 10.13 11.13
N ASN A 192 2.14 11.30 11.25
CA ASN A 192 0.90 11.49 12.01
C ASN A 192 -0.28 12.04 11.18
N GLN A 193 -0.26 11.82 9.87
CA GLN A 193 -1.28 12.28 8.92
C GLN A 193 -1.53 11.21 7.86
N CYS A 194 -2.71 11.16 7.25
CA CYS A 194 -3.04 10.28 6.11
C CYS A 194 -2.86 8.78 6.44
N TYR A 195 -3.67 8.23 7.35
CA TYR A 195 -3.60 6.83 7.77
C TYR A 195 -4.38 5.86 6.86
N GLY A 196 -5.38 6.34 6.14
CA GLY A 196 -6.31 5.55 5.34
C GLY A 196 -5.74 5.14 3.98
N VAL A 197 -6.46 4.25 3.30
CA VAL A 197 -6.12 3.79 1.94
C VAL A 197 -6.72 4.74 0.90
N LEU A 198 -7.96 5.18 1.11
CA LEU A 198 -8.69 6.11 0.24
C LEU A 198 -8.62 7.57 0.72
N GLY A 199 -8.28 7.79 1.99
CA GLY A 199 -8.30 9.10 2.64
C GLY A 199 -9.70 9.57 3.08
N VAL A 200 -10.75 8.75 2.88
CA VAL A 200 -12.12 9.07 3.30
C VAL A 200 -12.21 9.16 4.83
N LEU A 201 -11.63 8.19 5.53
CA LEU A 201 -11.61 8.21 6.99
C LEU A 201 -10.63 9.25 7.55
N ASP A 202 -9.59 9.62 6.80
CA ASP A 202 -8.75 10.74 7.19
C ASP A 202 -9.50 12.06 7.18
N TRP A 203 -10.26 12.31 6.11
CA TRP A 203 -11.12 13.49 6.01
C TRP A 203 -12.16 13.51 7.14
N LEU A 204 -12.83 12.38 7.38
CA LEU A 204 -13.85 12.28 8.43
C LEU A 204 -13.30 12.56 9.83
N HIS A 205 -12.05 12.16 10.11
CA HIS A 205 -11.42 12.31 11.42
C HIS A 205 -10.46 13.51 11.52
N GLY A 206 -10.30 14.31 10.46
CA GLY A 206 -9.35 15.43 10.42
C GLY A 206 -7.88 15.00 10.48
N THR A 207 -7.54 13.76 10.08
CA THR A 207 -6.16 13.27 10.08
C THR A 207 -5.40 13.58 8.79
N ASN A 208 -5.90 14.49 7.96
CA ASN A 208 -5.24 15.00 6.75
C ASN A 208 -5.22 16.54 6.66
N ASP A 209 -5.45 17.25 7.76
CA ASP A 209 -5.45 18.72 7.79
C ASP A 209 -4.11 19.34 7.35
N LEU A 210 -2.98 18.79 7.81
CA LEU A 210 -1.67 19.26 7.40
C LEU A 210 -1.36 18.89 5.96
N PHE A 211 -1.87 17.74 5.50
CA PHE A 211 -1.75 17.33 4.11
C PHE A 211 -2.44 18.33 3.19
N TYR A 212 -3.70 18.70 3.47
CA TYR A 212 -4.41 19.67 2.62
C TYR A 212 -3.76 21.06 2.59
N ARG A 213 -3.05 21.45 3.65
CA ARG A 213 -2.25 22.70 3.69
C ARG A 213 -0.88 22.60 3.03
N SER A 214 -0.46 21.40 2.63
CA SER A 214 0.84 21.14 2.03
C SER A 214 0.87 21.42 0.52
N LYS A 215 2.04 21.32 -0.08
CA LYS A 215 2.16 21.33 -1.55
C LYS A 215 1.80 19.97 -2.17
N GLN A 216 1.98 18.88 -1.42
CA GLN A 216 1.67 17.51 -1.83
C GLN A 216 0.17 17.33 -2.13
N SER A 217 -0.71 18.00 -1.39
CA SER A 217 -2.16 17.96 -1.72
C SER A 217 -2.49 18.57 -3.08
N LYS A 218 -1.71 19.57 -3.53
CA LYS A 218 -1.87 20.14 -4.88
C LYS A 218 -1.45 19.16 -5.98
N ARG A 219 -0.65 18.17 -5.62
CA ARG A 219 -0.18 17.10 -6.50
C ARG A 219 -1.07 15.86 -6.43
N ASP A 220 -2.04 15.80 -5.52
CA ASP A 220 -2.81 14.60 -5.20
C ASP A 220 -3.93 14.32 -6.21
N TYR A 221 -3.55 13.95 -7.43
CA TYR A 221 -4.48 13.62 -8.50
C TYR A 221 -3.90 12.56 -9.45
N ILE A 222 -4.77 11.89 -10.20
CA ILE A 222 -4.34 10.97 -11.25
C ILE A 222 -3.76 11.78 -12.40
N LEU A 223 -2.49 11.55 -12.71
CA LEU A 223 -1.84 12.13 -13.88
C LEU A 223 -2.44 11.51 -15.16
N THR A 224 -3.15 12.30 -15.95
CA THR A 224 -3.73 11.88 -17.24
C THR A 224 -2.82 12.20 -18.43
N THR A 225 -1.67 12.83 -18.18
CA THR A 225 -0.65 13.14 -19.18
C THR A 225 0.69 12.51 -18.79
N LEU A 226 1.65 12.52 -19.71
CA LEU A 226 3.02 12.10 -19.43
C LEU A 226 3.86 13.22 -18.77
N GLU A 227 3.26 14.36 -18.48
CA GLU A 227 3.94 15.45 -17.78
C GLU A 227 4.06 15.11 -16.29
N PRO A 228 5.26 15.13 -15.70
CA PRO A 228 5.42 14.82 -14.28
C PRO A 228 4.81 15.89 -13.38
N VAL A 229 4.24 15.47 -12.26
CA VAL A 229 3.55 16.37 -11.31
C VAL A 229 4.44 17.49 -10.76
N ARG A 230 5.75 17.25 -10.68
CA ARG A 230 6.72 18.25 -10.19
C ARG A 230 7.03 19.34 -11.23
N GLN A 231 6.61 19.17 -12.48
CA GLN A 231 6.69 20.22 -13.50
C GLN A 231 5.44 21.11 -13.45
N THR A 232 4.25 20.51 -13.29
CA THR A 232 3.00 21.25 -13.14
C THR A 232 2.88 21.96 -11.79
N HIS A 233 3.43 21.34 -10.73
CA HIS A 233 3.47 21.88 -9.37
C HIS A 233 4.91 21.80 -8.82
N PRO A 234 5.79 22.76 -9.13
CA PRO A 234 7.19 22.72 -8.72
C PRO A 234 7.39 22.80 -7.20
N ASP A 235 8.62 22.50 -6.76
CA ASP A 235 8.98 22.49 -5.34
C ASP A 235 9.19 23.88 -4.72
N SER A 236 9.40 24.90 -5.57
CA SER A 236 9.66 26.31 -5.27
C SER A 236 8.42 27.18 -5.47
#